data_AF-A0A946JCG7-F1
#
_entry.id   AF-A0A946JCG7-F1
#
_cell.length_a   1.000
_cell.length_b   1.000
_cell.length_c   1.000
_cell.angle_alpha   90.00
_cell.angle_beta   90.00
_cell.angle_gamma   90.00
#
_symmetry.space_group_name_H-M   'P 1'
#
loop_
_entity.id
_entity.type
_entity.pdbx_description
1 polymer ?
#
loop_
_entity_poly.entity_id
_entity_poly.type
_entity_poly.pdbx_seq_one_letter_code
_entity_poly.pdbx_strand_id
1 'polypeptide(L)'
;MKWRVGFFLLCSFLFACYSKYDNSNLSIFKYNESNGISTLDPAFSNDKATIWASSQIFSPLVKMNDNLEVVPLIARKWEISEDGKK
;
A
#
# COMPACT_ATOMS: atom_id res chain seq x y z
N MET A 1 -0.42 3.25 -57.55
CA MET A 1 0.08 4.18 -56.50
C MET A 1 -0.76 4.17 -55.21
N LYS A 2 -2.09 3.99 -55.26
CA LYS A 2 -2.97 4.00 -54.07
C LYS A 2 -2.70 2.88 -53.02
N TRP A 3 -2.30 1.69 -53.46
CA TRP A 3 -2.00 0.55 -52.56
C TRP A 3 -0.78 0.78 -51.64
N ARG A 4 0.24 1.49 -52.15
CA ARG A 4 1.47 1.77 -51.37
C ARG A 4 1.17 2.71 -50.19
N VAL A 5 0.28 3.67 -50.38
CA VAL A 5 -0.15 4.60 -49.32
C VAL A 5 -0.97 3.87 -48.25
N GLY A 6 -1.89 2.97 -48.67
CA GLY A 6 -2.65 2.14 -47.73
C GLY A 6 -1.78 1.22 -46.89
N PHE A 7 -0.74 0.63 -47.49
CA PHE A 7 0.23 -0.21 -46.77
C PHE A 7 1.04 0.59 -45.74
N PHE A 8 1.52 1.79 -46.10
CA PHE A 8 2.24 2.66 -45.17
C PHE A 8 1.37 3.15 -44.00
N LEU A 9 0.09 3.47 -44.26
CA LEU A 9 -0.86 3.83 -43.20
C LEU A 9 -1.12 2.65 -42.25
N LEU A 10 -1.30 1.43 -42.78
CA LEU A 10 -1.49 0.22 -41.99
C LEU A 10 -0.27 -0.09 -41.10
N CYS A 11 0.95 0.01 -41.64
CA CYS A 11 2.16 -0.17 -40.85
C CYS A 11 2.28 0.88 -39.72
N SER A 12 1.95 2.15 -39.98
CA SER A 12 1.97 3.20 -38.96
C SER A 12 1.03 2.89 -37.78
N PHE A 13 -0.16 2.33 -38.06
CA PHE A 13 -1.10 1.89 -37.01
C PHE A 13 -0.58 0.71 -36.18
N LEU A 14 0.23 -0.19 -36.75
CA LEU A 14 0.75 -1.36 -36.04
C LEU A 14 1.89 -1.03 -35.07
N PHE A 15 2.58 0.11 -35.23
CA PHE A 15 3.67 0.53 -34.35
C PHE A 15 3.28 1.61 -33.32
N ALA A 16 2.05 2.11 -33.34
CA ALA A 16 1.63 3.24 -32.51
C ALA A 16 1.35 2.90 -31.03
N CYS A 17 1.29 1.61 -30.66
CA CYS A 17 0.86 1.19 -29.32
C CYS A 17 1.85 0.19 -28.70
N TYR A 18 2.99 0.69 -28.23
CA TYR A 18 3.86 -0.06 -27.33
C TYR A 18 4.47 0.89 -26.29
N SER A 19 3.73 1.16 -25.22
CA SER A 19 4.29 1.80 -24.02
C SER A 19 4.66 0.71 -23.01
N LYS A 20 5.96 0.48 -22.86
CA LYS A 20 6.45 -0.37 -21.77
C LYS A 20 6.42 0.46 -20.49
N TYR A 21 5.58 0.08 -19.54
CA TYR A 21 5.54 0.71 -18.23
C TYR A 21 6.81 0.32 -17.47
N ASP A 22 7.72 1.27 -17.28
CA ASP A 22 8.96 1.05 -16.56
C ASP A 22 8.78 1.35 -15.07
N ASN A 23 8.71 0.28 -14.29
CA ASN A 23 8.61 0.35 -12.83
C ASN A 23 9.97 0.15 -12.14
N SER A 24 11.09 0.12 -12.87
CA SER A 24 12.41 -0.19 -12.32
C SER A 24 12.87 0.77 -11.21
N ASN A 25 12.43 2.02 -11.27
CA ASN A 25 12.75 3.06 -10.27
C ASN A 25 11.77 3.10 -9.09
N LEU A 26 10.74 2.25 -9.06
CA LEU A 26 9.71 2.25 -8.01
C LEU A 26 9.92 1.09 -7.03
N SER A 27 9.75 1.39 -5.74
CA SER A 27 9.66 0.35 -4.70
C SER A 27 8.21 -0.13 -4.59
N ILE A 28 7.85 -1.15 -5.38
CA ILE A 28 6.48 -1.69 -5.41
C ILE A 28 6.40 -2.93 -4.54
N PHE A 29 5.58 -2.86 -3.49
CA PHE A 29 5.16 -4.03 -2.72
C PHE A 29 3.80 -4.53 -3.23
N LYS A 30 3.72 -5.80 -3.63
CA LYS A 30 2.48 -6.47 -4.04
C LYS A 30 2.14 -7.55 -3.01
N TYR A 31 0.95 -7.44 -2.44
CA TYR A 31 0.46 -8.37 -1.44
C TYR A 31 -0.86 -8.99 -1.90
N ASN A 32 -1.01 -10.30 -1.72
CA ASN A 32 -2.25 -11.01 -1.99
C ASN A 32 -2.92 -11.33 -0.65
N GLU A 33 -4.05 -10.68 -0.40
CA GLU A 33 -4.87 -10.91 0.79
C GLU A 33 -6.02 -11.87 0.43
N SER A 34 -6.05 -13.05 1.05
CA SER A 34 -7.06 -14.07 0.75
C SER A 34 -8.41 -13.78 1.41
N ASN A 35 -8.42 -13.09 2.54
CA ASN A 35 -9.63 -12.89 3.34
C ASN A 35 -10.42 -11.64 2.92
N GLY A 36 -9.85 -10.83 2.02
CA GLY A 36 -10.38 -9.51 1.68
C GLY A 36 -10.29 -8.52 2.84
N ILE A 37 -10.68 -7.27 2.59
CA ILE A 37 -10.68 -6.19 3.59
C ILE A 37 -12.12 -5.74 3.77
N SER A 38 -12.74 -6.11 4.89
CA SER A 38 -14.15 -5.79 5.18
C SER A 38 -14.35 -4.37 5.69
N THR A 39 -13.34 -3.80 6.35
CA THR A 39 -13.34 -2.41 6.84
C THR A 39 -11.93 -1.85 6.87
N LEU A 40 -11.82 -0.53 6.78
CA LEU A 40 -10.60 0.23 7.05
C LEU A 40 -10.71 1.08 8.31
N ASP A 41 -11.86 1.06 8.99
CA ASP A 41 -12.05 1.73 10.28
C ASP A 41 -11.30 0.95 11.37
N PRO A 42 -10.26 1.53 12.01
CA PRO A 42 -9.51 0.87 13.07
C PRO A 42 -10.39 0.45 14.26
N ALA A 43 -11.48 1.16 14.54
CA ALA A 43 -12.38 0.84 15.65
C ALA A 43 -13.14 -0.49 15.42
N PHE A 44 -13.30 -0.90 14.16
CA PHE A 44 -13.96 -2.14 13.77
C PHE A 44 -13.00 -3.20 13.21
N SER A 45 -11.70 -2.92 13.16
CA SER A 45 -10.68 -3.84 12.64
C SER A 45 -10.40 -4.94 13.67
N ASN A 46 -10.89 -6.15 13.42
CA ASN A 46 -10.85 -7.27 14.39
C ASN A 46 -10.22 -8.56 13.84
N ASP A 47 -9.83 -8.59 12.57
CA ASP A 47 -9.16 -9.71 11.93
C ASP A 47 -7.80 -9.25 11.35
N LYS A 48 -6.93 -10.21 11.00
CA LYS A 48 -5.56 -9.88 10.58
C LYS A 48 -5.53 -9.03 9.30
N ALA A 49 -6.42 -9.26 8.35
CA ALA A 49 -6.44 -8.56 7.08
C ALA A 49 -6.81 -7.09 7.28
N THR A 50 -7.89 -6.85 8.04
CA THR A 50 -8.34 -5.47 8.35
C THR A 50 -7.38 -4.74 9.28
N ILE A 51 -6.80 -5.42 10.28
CA ILE A 51 -5.76 -4.84 11.16
C ILE A 51 -4.53 -4.45 10.34
N TRP A 52 -4.05 -5.31 9.43
CA TRP A 52 -2.90 -5.00 8.59
C TRP A 52 -3.19 -3.82 7.67
N ALA A 53 -4.32 -3.83 6.96
CA ALA A 53 -4.68 -2.75 6.05
C ALA A 53 -4.85 -1.40 6.77
N SER A 54 -5.56 -1.38 7.90
CA SER A 54 -5.75 -0.16 8.69
C SER A 54 -4.43 0.36 9.27
N SER A 55 -3.51 -0.52 9.68
CA SER A 55 -2.17 -0.13 10.17
C SER A 55 -1.28 0.54 9.12
N GLN A 56 -1.55 0.35 7.83
CA GLN A 56 -0.83 1.05 6.74
C GLN A 56 -1.33 2.50 6.55
N ILE A 57 -2.54 2.80 7.02
CA ILE A 57 -3.21 4.10 6.83
C ILE A 57 -3.13 4.94 8.10
N PHE A 58 -3.24 4.30 9.27
CA PHE A 58 -3.28 4.97 10.57
C PHE A 58 -2.07 4.63 11.42
N SER A 59 -1.61 5.60 12.21
CA SER A 59 -0.49 5.42 13.14
C SER A 59 -1.01 5.46 14.59
N PRO A 60 -0.73 4.43 15.41
CA PRO A 60 -1.04 4.46 16.84
C PRO A 60 -0.12 5.40 17.62
N LEU A 61 -0.44 5.64 18.89
CA LEU A 61 0.41 6.42 19.80
C LEU A 61 1.77 5.74 20.03
N VAL A 62 1.76 4.43 20.21
CA VAL A 62 2.93 3.56 20.43
C VAL A 62 2.85 2.34 19.52
N LYS A 63 3.99 1.69 19.25
CA LYS A 63 4.08 0.45 18.46
C LYS A 63 5.03 -0.54 19.12
N MET A 64 5.10 -1.77 18.62
CA MET A 64 6.17 -2.71 18.97
C MET A 64 7.35 -2.56 17.99
N ASN A 65 8.59 -2.66 18.50
CA ASN A 65 9.79 -2.78 17.69
C ASN A 65 10.09 -4.25 17.34
N ASP A 66 11.20 -4.50 16.65
CA ASP A 66 11.63 -5.85 16.23
C ASP A 66 11.95 -6.77 17.43
N ASN A 67 12.23 -6.19 18.61
CA ASN A 67 12.44 -6.91 19.87
C ASN A 67 11.15 -7.10 20.68
N LEU A 68 9.99 -6.74 20.12
CA LEU A 68 8.67 -6.77 20.76
C LEU A 68 8.54 -5.82 21.97
N GLU A 69 9.36 -4.77 22.02
CA GLU A 69 9.28 -3.74 23.06
C GLU A 69 8.33 -2.63 22.62
N VAL A 70 7.54 -2.11 23.55
CA VAL A 70 6.66 -0.97 23.30
C VAL A 70 7.50 0.30 23.15
N VAL A 71 7.44 0.93 21.98
CA VAL A 71 8.20 2.12 21.62
C VAL A 71 7.29 3.26 21.14
N PRO A 72 7.73 4.52 21.30
CA PRO A 72 7.08 5.69 20.72
C PRO A 72 6.76 5.55 19.22
N LEU A 73 5.60 6.04 18.77
CA LEU A 73 5.31 6.28 17.35
C LEU A 73 4.82 7.72 17.12
N ILE A 74 3.54 8.02 17.37
CA ILE A 74 3.04 9.41 17.38
C ILE A 74 3.36 10.08 18.72
N ALA A 75 3.10 9.38 19.83
CA ALA A 75 3.38 9.92 21.16
C ALA A 75 4.89 9.88 21.40
N ARG A 76 5.48 11.01 21.79
CA ARG A 76 6.92 11.11 22.08
C ARG A 76 7.28 10.60 23.47
N LYS A 77 6.37 10.78 24.43
CA LYS A 77 6.49 10.38 25.83
C LYS A 77 5.09 10.06 26.35
N TRP A 78 5.03 9.18 27.33
CA TRP A 78 3.88 8.93 28.16
C TRP A 78 4.38 8.66 29.58
N GLU A 79 3.52 8.89 30.55
CA GLU A 79 3.77 8.59 31.95
C GLU A 79 2.70 7.58 32.38
N ILE A 80 3.00 6.79 33.40
CA ILE A 80 2.07 5.83 33.98
C ILE A 80 1.96 6.21 35.45
N SER A 81 0.74 6.49 35.91
CA SER A 81 0.46 6.82 37.31
C SER A 81 0.80 5.66 38.24
N GLU A 82 1.04 5.97 39.51
CA GLU A 82 1.36 4.94 40.52
C GLU A 82 0.26 3.87 40.64
N ASP A 83 -1.00 4.24 40.41
CA ASP A 83 -2.15 3.32 40.42
C ASP A 83 -2.45 2.67 39.06
N GLY A 84 -1.68 3.01 38.02
CA GLY A 84 -1.80 2.47 36.66
C GLY A 84 -3.09 2.85 35.91
N LYS A 85 -3.84 3.84 36.40
CA LYS A 85 -5.12 4.27 35.81
C LYS A 85 -5.00 5.50 34.90
N LYS A 86 -3.86 6.18 34.90
CA LYS A 86 -3.63 7.42 34.16
C LYS A 86 -2.25 7.46 33.52
#